data_AF-A0A846P7S9-F1
#
_entry.id   AF-A0A846P7S9-F1
#
_cell.length_a   1.000
_cell.length_b   1.000
_cell.length_c   1.000
_cell.angle_alpha   90.00
_cell.angle_beta   90.00
_cell.angle_gamma   90.00
#
_symmetry.space_group_name_H-M   'P 1'
#
loop_
_entity.id
_entity.type
_entity.pdbx_description
1 polymer ?
#
loop_
_entity_poly.entity_id
_entity_poly.type
_entity_poly.pdbx_seq_one_letter_code
_entity_poly.pdbx_strand_id
1 'polypeptide(L)' 'MIGPLGWSELLILFFIILIIFGPRKLPEVAEAFGKSIQKFKKASREAREEIEVNLDSNEKEEKNLKK' A
#
# COMPACT_ATOMS: atom_id res chain seq x y z
N MET A 1 -29.24 3.49 -24.05
CA MET A 1 -28.92 2.49 -23.02
C MET A 1 -27.51 2.78 -22.56
N ILE A 2 -27.32 3.01 -21.26
CA ILE A 2 -26.01 3.32 -20.67
C ILE A 2 -25.22 2.01 -20.73
N GLY A 3 -24.26 1.91 -21.65
CA GLY A 3 -23.38 0.76 -21.74
C GLY A 3 -22.49 0.67 -20.49
N PRO A 4 -21.82 -0.47 -20.25
CA PRO A 4 -20.79 -0.52 -19.22
C PRO A 4 -19.78 0.59 -19.50
N LEU A 5 -19.47 1.40 -18.49
CA LEU A 5 -18.53 2.53 -18.57
C LEU A 5 -17.27 2.07 -19.31
N GLY A 6 -17.18 2.47 -20.58
CA GLY A 6 -16.11 2.11 -21.46
C GLY A 6 -14.89 2.96 -21.17
N TRP A 7 -13.76 2.56 -21.75
CA TRP A 7 -12.52 3.33 -21.71
C TRP A 7 -12.71 4.78 -22.16
N SER A 8 -13.63 5.03 -23.09
CA SER A 8 -14.01 6.36 -23.59
C SER A 8 -14.62 7.24 -22.50
N GLU A 9 -15.60 6.73 -21.73
CA GLU A 9 -16.22 7.51 -20.64
C GLU A 9 -15.26 7.77 -19.49
N LEU A 10 -14.39 6.81 -19.17
CA LEU A 10 -13.35 6.98 -18.16
C LEU A 10 -12.35 8.07 -18.57
N LEU A 11 -11.94 8.14 -19.84
CA LEU A 11 -11.06 9.18 -20.35
C LEU A 11 -11.68 10.58 -20.27
N ILE A 12 -12.97 10.70 -20.60
CA ILE A 12 -13.69 11.98 -20.50
C ILE A 12 -13.77 12.44 -19.04
N LEU A 13 -14.14 11.54 -18.12
CA LEU A 13 -14.17 11.85 -16.69
C LEU A 13 -12.79 12.24 -16.16
N PHE A 14 -11.76 11.51 -16.58
CA PHE A 14 -10.38 11.81 -16.24
C PHE A 14 -9.95 13.20 -16.72
N PHE A 15 -10.34 13.59 -17.94
CA PHE A 15 -10.08 14.93 -18.47
C PHE A 15 -10.76 16.04 -17.65
N ILE A 16 -12.01 15.82 -17.21
CA ILE A 16 -12.71 16.79 -16.35
C ILE A 16 -11.97 16.98 -15.03
N ILE A 17 -11.59 15.89 -14.38
CA ILE A 17 -10.78 15.91 -13.14
C ILE A 17 -9.45 16.62 -13.39
N LEU A 18 -8.79 16.32 -14.50
CA LEU A 18 -7.53 16.95 -14.90
C LEU A 18 -7.65 18.46 -15.13
N ILE A 19 -8.77 18.96 -15.64
CA ILE A 19 -8.96 20.41 -15.82
C ILE A 19 -9.13 21.09 -14.46
N ILE A 20 -9.86 20.47 -13.52
CA ILE A 20 -10.10 21.02 -12.17
C ILE A 20 -8.81 21.00 -11.33
N PHE A 21 -8.13 19.87 -11.28
CA PHE A 21 -6.97 19.67 -10.41
C PHE A 21 -5.63 19.98 -11.11
N GLY A 22 -5.59 19.93 -12.44
CA GLY A 22 -4.38 20.07 -13.25
C GLY A 22 -3.60 18.75 -13.42
N PRO A 23 -2.99 18.51 -14.59
CA PRO A 23 -2.22 17.28 -14.86
C PRO A 23 -0.94 17.15 -14.04
N ARG A 24 -0.47 18.25 -13.44
CA ARG A 24 0.70 18.23 -12.56
C ARG A 24 0.39 17.71 -11.16
N LYS A 25 -0.86 17.82 -10.69
CA LYS A 25 -1.21 17.41 -9.32
C LYS A 25 -1.41 15.90 -9.18
N LEU A 26 -1.89 15.22 -10.22
CA LEU A 26 -2.00 13.75 -10.22
C LEU A 26 -0.66 13.03 -9.95
N PRO A 27 0.44 13.30 -10.68
CA PRO A 27 1.72 12.64 -10.43
C PRO A 27 2.30 13.02 -9.06
N GLU A 28 2.13 14.26 -8.62
CA GLU A 28 2.57 14.73 -7.30
C GLU A 28 1.88 13.97 -6.15
N VAL A 29 0.55 13.81 -6.24
CA VAL A 29 -0.24 13.03 -5.28
C VAL A 29 0.11 11.54 -5.35
N ALA A 30 0.26 10.99 -6.56
CA ALA A 30 0.65 9.59 -6.75
C ALA A 30 2.05 9.29 -6.18
N GLU A 31 3.00 10.21 -6.33
CA GLU A 31 4.34 10.08 -5.77
C GLU A 31 4.30 10.10 -4.23
N ALA A 32 3.56 11.04 -3.65
CA ALA A 32 3.38 11.13 -2.19
C ALA A 32 2.70 9.87 -1.62
N PHE A 33 1.63 9.41 -2.28
CA PHE A 33 0.90 8.20 -1.89
C PHE A 33 1.76 6.94 -2.08
N GLY A 34 2.49 6.84 -3.18
CA GLY A 34 3.41 5.73 -3.47
C GLY A 34 4.53 5.63 -2.44
N LYS A 35 5.16 6.74 -2.07
CA LYS A 35 6.15 6.80 -0.96
C LYS A 35 5.53 6.36 0.36
N SER A 36 4.29 6.76 0.64
CA SER A 36 3.58 6.37 1.86
C SER A 36 3.29 4.87 1.90
N ILE A 37 2.79 4.29 0.82
CA ILE A 37 2.58 2.83 0.70
C ILE A 37 3.92 2.08 0.84
N GLN A 38 5.00 2.58 0.22
CA GLN A 38 6.31 1.94 0.31
C GLN A 38 6.82 1.92 1.76
N LYS A 39 6.71 3.04 2.48
CA LYS A 39 7.07 3.13 3.90
C LYS A 39 6.18 2.22 4.75
N PHE A 40 4.87 2.20 4.51
CA PHE A 40 3.93 1.33 5.21
C PHE A 40 4.28 -0.16 4.99
N LYS A 41 4.56 -0.56 3.74
CA LYS A 41 4.97 -1.93 3.41
C LYS A 41 6.28 -2.31 4.10
N LYS A 42 7.25 -1.39 4.16
CA LYS A 42 8.54 -1.63 4.83
C LYS A 42 8.34 -1.81 6.34
N ALA A 43 7.65 -0.88 7.00
CA ALA A 43 7.35 -0.96 8.43
C ALA A 43 6.53 -2.21 8.78
N SER A 44 5.55 -2.57 7.95
CA SER A 44 4.77 -3.80 8.14
C SER A 44 5.61 -5.07 8.00
N ARG A 45 6.67 -5.06 7.17
CA ARG A 45 7.58 -6.20 7.04
C ARG A 45 8.49 -6.32 8.25
N GLU A 46 9.09 -5.21 8.67
CA GLU A 46 9.96 -5.15 9.86
C GLU A 46 9.19 -5.59 11.12
N ALA A 47 7.95 -5.12 11.30
CA ALA A 47 7.11 -5.55 12.41
C ALA A 47 6.79 -7.06 12.38
N ARG A 48 6.62 -7.66 11.19
CA ARG A 48 6.40 -9.11 11.06
C ARG A 48 7.66 -9.90 11.40
N GLU A 49 8.81 -9.47 10.89
CA GLU A 49 10.10 -10.10 11.16
C GLU A 49 10.45 -10.03 12.66
N GLU A 50 10.20 -8.90 13.32
CA GLU A 50 10.38 -8.76 14.78
C GLU A 50 9.47 -9.73 15.55
N ILE A 51 8.19 -9.83 15.18
CA ILE A 51 7.25 -10.75 15.83
C ILE A 51 7.72 -12.20 15.64
N GLU A 52 8.07 -12.61 14.43
CA GLU A 52 8.54 -13.97 14.11
C GLU A 52 9.80 -14.35 14.89
N VAL A 53 10.80 -13.46 14.93
CA VAL A 53 12.04 -13.66 15.72
C VAL A 53 11.75 -13.82 17.22
N ASN A 54 10.81 -13.04 17.77
CA ASN A 54 10.44 -13.13 19.19
C ASN A 54 9.67 -14.43 19.51
N LEU A 55 8.79 -14.90 18.60
CA LEU A 55 8.09 -16.18 18.80
C LEU A 55 9.06 -17.37 18.73
N ASP A 56 9.96 -17.41 17.74
CA ASP A 56 10.96 -18.48 17.59
C ASP A 56 11.93 -18.56 18.77
N SER A 57 12.25 -17.41 19.38
CA SER A 57 13.14 -17.33 20.54
C SER A 57 12.45 -17.84 21.81
N ASN A 58 11.17 -17.50 22.00
CA ASN A 58 10.39 -17.91 23.18
C ASN A 58 10.06 -19.41 23.16
N GLU A 59 9.74 -19.99 21.99
CA GLU A 59 9.51 -21.45 21.87
C GLU A 59 10.78 -22.28 22.17
N LYS A 60 11.97 -21.77 21.83
CA LYS A 60 13.24 -22.44 22.13
C LYS A 60 13.59 -22.37 23.62
N GLU A 61 13.24 -21.29 24.30
CA GLU A 61 13.49 -21.13 25.74
C GLU A 61 12.55 -22.02 26.58
N GLU A 62 11.26 -22.11 26.21
CA GLU A 62 10.31 -23.02 26.88
C GLU A 62 10.66 -24.51 26.72
N LYS A 63 11.20 -24.92 25.57
CA LYS A 63 11.63 -26.32 25.35
C LYS A 63 12.88 -26.70 26.13
N ASN A 64 13.73 -25.74 26.48
CA ASN A 64 14.92 -25.99 27.31
C ASN A 64 14.60 -25.99 28.81
N LEU A 65 13.55 -25.28 29.25
CA LEU A 65 13.13 -25.29 30.65
C LEU A 65 12.33 -26.55 31.07
N LYS A 66 11.75 -27.28 30.11
CA LYS A 66 10.94 -28.49 30.35
C LYS A 66 11.70 -29.81 30.16
N LYS A 67 13.02 -29.75 29.96
CA LYS A 67 13.90 -30.91 29.73
C LYS A 67 14.87 -31.09 30.90
#